data_AF-A0A1K2ITX9-F1
#
_entry.id   AF-A0A1K2ITX9-F1
#
_cell.length_a   1.000
_cell.length_b   1.000
_cell.length_c   1.000
_cell.angle_alpha   90.00
_cell.angle_beta   90.00
_cell.angle_gamma   90.00
#
_symmetry.space_group_name_H-M   'P 1'
#
loop_
_entity.id
_entity.type
_entity.pdbx_description
1 polymer ?
#
loop_
_entity_poly.entity_id
_entity_poly.type
_entity_poly.pdbx_seq_one_letter_code
_entity_poly.pdbx_strand_id
1 'polypeptide(L)'
;MKIDSILNLEIVDLKTSGIKEIGYTKLTCINYGIYSTAYLLWKKDNSTFIQKFKNSEYNNKSLEKFKPIKITDSTFFEFYRQNKEKLNIENIEHFEYKPDSIVGNKTYSSRITTSHSCLRHFVIKSDKENLHKQFDYFDLKEFDQKKAYASKRKYTKEEIKKWEERGWEGMEYEIIHENYPKRNLNFEINKESKIVEWDKIMTEFIEKLESENKFELIKTE
;
A
#
# COMPACT_ATOMS: atom_id res chain seq x y z
N MET A 1 -3.74 -13.44 -4.83
CA MET A 1 -4.84 -12.73 -5.56
C MET A 1 -4.71 -12.94 -7.06
N LYS A 2 -5.76 -12.74 -7.87
CA LYS A 2 -5.73 -12.92 -9.35
C LYS A 2 -4.58 -12.15 -10.02
N ILE A 3 -4.23 -10.96 -9.51
CA ILE A 3 -3.14 -10.14 -10.02
C ILE A 3 -1.75 -10.76 -9.78
N ASP A 4 -1.53 -11.45 -8.67
CA ASP A 4 -0.24 -12.11 -8.39
C ASP A 4 -0.04 -13.32 -9.31
N SER A 5 -1.11 -14.08 -9.53
CA SER A 5 -1.11 -15.22 -10.43
C SER A 5 -0.76 -14.81 -11.85
N ILE A 6 -1.39 -13.76 -12.40
CA ILE A 6 -1.05 -13.30 -13.75
C ILE A 6 0.38 -12.74 -13.82
N LEU A 7 0.81 -11.94 -12.83
CA LEU A 7 2.17 -11.39 -12.83
C LEU A 7 3.20 -12.51 -12.86
N ASN A 8 3.00 -13.57 -12.08
CA ASN A 8 3.89 -14.72 -12.09
C ASN A 8 3.91 -15.44 -13.45
N LEU A 9 2.76 -15.61 -14.10
CA LEU A 9 2.68 -16.17 -15.45
C LEU A 9 3.45 -15.31 -16.47
N GLU A 10 3.20 -14.00 -16.51
CA GLU A 10 3.91 -13.10 -17.44
C GLU A 10 5.43 -13.09 -17.18
N ILE A 11 5.85 -13.12 -15.91
CA ILE A 11 7.27 -13.20 -15.55
C ILE A 11 7.88 -14.50 -16.09
N VAL A 12 7.18 -15.64 -15.99
CA VAL A 12 7.64 -16.93 -16.53
C VAL A 12 7.74 -16.88 -18.05
N ASP A 13 6.75 -16.31 -18.72
CA ASP A 13 6.73 -16.19 -20.18
C ASP A 13 7.87 -15.28 -20.68
N LEU A 14 8.09 -14.15 -20.01
CA LEU A 14 9.21 -13.24 -20.29
C LEU A 14 10.55 -13.94 -20.11
N LYS A 15 10.75 -14.67 -19.01
CA LYS A 15 11.98 -15.45 -18.76
C LYS A 15 12.21 -16.51 -19.84
N THR A 16 11.17 -17.25 -20.20
CA THR A 16 11.23 -18.28 -21.26
C THR A 16 11.59 -17.65 -22.61
N SER A 17 11.20 -16.40 -22.84
CA SER A 17 11.55 -15.60 -24.02
C SER A 17 12.96 -14.98 -23.96
N GLY A 18 13.77 -15.34 -22.96
CA GLY A 18 15.15 -14.87 -22.82
C GLY A 18 15.31 -13.51 -22.15
N ILE A 19 14.26 -12.96 -21.53
CA ILE A 19 14.32 -11.69 -20.80
C ILE A 19 14.98 -11.90 -19.44
N LYS A 20 16.07 -11.15 -19.20
CA LYS A 20 16.94 -11.30 -18.03
C LYS A 20 16.72 -10.29 -16.91
N GLU A 21 16.13 -9.15 -17.22
CA GLU A 21 15.89 -8.07 -16.26
C GLU A 21 14.41 -7.72 -16.26
N ILE A 22 13.73 -8.12 -15.18
CA ILE A 22 12.30 -7.96 -14.98
C ILE A 22 12.10 -7.31 -13.63
N GLY A 23 11.13 -6.42 -13.50
CA GLY A 23 10.69 -5.97 -12.21
C GLY A 23 9.27 -5.48 -12.26
N TYR A 24 8.66 -5.25 -11.11
CA TYR A 24 7.34 -4.67 -11.05
C TYR A 24 7.18 -3.79 -9.83
N THR A 25 6.28 -2.82 -9.96
CA THR A 25 5.69 -2.14 -8.81
C THR A 25 4.21 -2.50 -8.72
N LYS A 26 3.73 -2.77 -7.51
CA LYS A 26 2.33 -3.13 -7.25
C LYS A 26 1.81 -2.33 -6.08
N LEU A 27 0.63 -1.74 -6.25
CA LEU A 27 -0.14 -1.12 -5.17
C LEU A 27 -1.36 -2.01 -4.89
N THR A 28 -1.53 -2.42 -3.64
CA THR A 28 -2.72 -3.16 -3.18
C THR A 28 -3.36 -2.42 -2.04
N CYS A 29 -4.59 -1.96 -2.23
CA CYS A 29 -5.39 -1.33 -1.19
C CYS A 29 -6.45 -2.30 -0.68
N ILE A 30 -6.50 -2.47 0.63
CA ILE A 30 -7.47 -3.27 1.36
C ILE A 30 -8.41 -2.29 2.05
N ASN A 31 -9.68 -2.33 1.67
CA ASN A 31 -10.80 -1.60 2.27
C ASN A 31 -11.98 -2.58 2.50
N TYR A 32 -13.23 -2.15 2.34
CA TYR A 32 -14.44 -2.97 2.13
C TYR A 32 -14.32 -3.97 0.94
N GLY A 33 -13.21 -3.94 0.19
CA GLY A 33 -12.78 -4.91 -0.81
C GLY A 33 -11.30 -4.68 -1.15
N ILE A 34 -10.72 -5.53 -2.01
CA ILE A 34 -9.32 -5.41 -2.42
C ILE A 34 -9.22 -4.83 -3.84
N TYR A 35 -8.45 -3.74 -3.96
CA TYR A 35 -8.06 -3.14 -5.24
C TYR A 35 -6.56 -3.27 -5.44
N SER A 36 -6.13 -3.75 -6.60
CA SER A 36 -4.71 -3.78 -6.95
C SER A 36 -4.45 -3.23 -8.33
N THR A 37 -3.36 -2.47 -8.44
CA THR A 37 -2.76 -2.10 -9.71
C THR A 37 -1.30 -2.51 -9.71
N ALA A 38 -0.85 -3.15 -10.77
CA ALA A 38 0.55 -3.51 -10.97
C ALA A 38 1.06 -2.99 -12.30
N TYR A 39 2.33 -2.64 -12.31
CA TYR A 39 3.08 -2.25 -13.49
C TYR A 39 4.29 -3.18 -13.58
N LEU A 40 4.27 -4.08 -14.56
CA LEU A 40 5.37 -4.98 -14.89
C LEU A 40 6.29 -4.29 -15.87
N LEU A 41 7.59 -4.30 -15.60
CA LEU A 41 8.63 -3.70 -16.41
C LEU A 41 9.67 -4.74 -16.81
N TRP A 42 10.18 -4.64 -18.04
CA TRP A 42 11.28 -5.47 -18.49
C TRP A 42 12.12 -4.79 -19.56
N LYS A 43 13.36 -5.26 -19.73
CA LYS A 43 14.24 -4.80 -20.82
C LYS A 43 14.36 -5.83 -21.93
N LYS A 44 14.24 -5.36 -23.17
CA LYS A 44 14.48 -6.11 -24.40
C LYS A 44 15.15 -5.19 -25.42
N ASP A 45 16.25 -5.63 -26.02
CA ASP A 45 16.95 -4.91 -27.11
C ASP A 45 17.17 -3.42 -26.81
N ASN A 46 17.79 -3.14 -25.65
CA ASN A 46 18.06 -1.80 -25.10
C ASN A 46 16.82 -0.92 -24.86
N SER A 47 15.61 -1.47 -24.99
CA SER A 47 14.35 -0.79 -24.76
C SER A 47 13.74 -1.28 -23.46
N THR A 48 13.10 -0.38 -22.72
CA THR A 48 12.29 -0.77 -21.55
C THR A 48 10.83 -0.81 -21.97
N PHE A 49 10.11 -1.81 -21.48
CA PHE A 49 8.68 -1.96 -21.67
C PHE A 49 7.99 -1.93 -20.32
N ILE A 50 6.75 -1.43 -20.30
CA ILE A 50 5.87 -1.43 -19.14
C ILE A 50 4.50 -1.99 -19.53
N GLN A 51 3.93 -2.81 -18.67
CA GLN A 51 2.59 -3.36 -18.84
C GLN A 51 1.81 -3.23 -17.54
N LYS A 52 0.58 -2.72 -17.67
CA LYS A 52 -0.32 -2.47 -16.56
C LYS A 52 -1.31 -3.62 -16.38
N PHE A 53 -1.62 -3.89 -15.12
CA PHE A 53 -2.63 -4.84 -14.68
C PHE A 53 -3.50 -4.18 -13.61
N LYS A 54 -4.81 -4.35 -13.68
CA LYS A 54 -5.75 -3.86 -12.66
C LYS A 54 -6.69 -4.98 -12.22
N ASN A 55 -6.98 -5.02 -10.93
CA ASN A 55 -7.93 -5.96 -10.35
C ASN A 55 -8.72 -5.28 -9.23
N SER A 56 -10.02 -5.53 -9.17
CA SER A 56 -10.91 -4.99 -8.14
C SER A 56 -11.93 -6.04 -7.71
N GLU A 57 -11.83 -6.51 -6.47
CA GLU A 57 -12.78 -7.48 -5.90
C GLU A 57 -14.17 -6.87 -5.69
N TYR A 58 -14.26 -5.57 -5.40
CA TYR A 58 -15.53 -4.87 -5.15
C TYR A 58 -16.53 -4.94 -6.31
N ASN A 59 -16.05 -4.85 -7.54
CA ASN A 59 -16.91 -4.78 -8.72
C ASN A 59 -17.13 -6.15 -9.38
N ASN A 60 -16.62 -7.24 -8.78
CA ASN A 60 -16.53 -8.56 -9.41
C ASN A 60 -15.93 -8.54 -10.83
N LYS A 61 -15.21 -7.44 -11.17
CA LYS A 61 -14.62 -7.23 -12.49
C LYS A 61 -13.47 -8.21 -12.67
N SER A 62 -13.35 -8.74 -13.87
CA SER A 62 -12.21 -9.53 -14.28
C SER A 62 -10.93 -8.73 -14.14
N LEU A 63 -9.83 -9.45 -13.97
CA LEU A 63 -8.49 -8.90 -14.09
C LEU A 63 -8.36 -8.19 -15.45
N GLU A 64 -8.04 -6.90 -15.43
CA GLU A 64 -7.80 -6.09 -16.61
C GLU A 64 -6.30 -6.12 -16.95
N LYS A 65 -5.98 -6.56 -18.17
CA LYS A 65 -4.62 -6.56 -18.73
C LYS A 65 -4.53 -5.50 -19.82
N PHE A 66 -3.51 -4.66 -19.78
CA PHE A 66 -3.30 -3.60 -20.77
C PHE A 66 -2.18 -4.00 -21.74
N LYS A 67 -2.15 -3.40 -22.92
CA LYS A 67 -1.07 -3.61 -23.89
C LYS A 67 0.26 -3.10 -23.33
N PRO A 68 1.39 -3.79 -23.60
CA PRO A 68 2.71 -3.27 -23.27
C PRO A 68 3.01 -1.97 -24.02
N ILE A 69 3.68 -1.04 -23.36
CA ILE A 69 4.16 0.22 -23.95
C ILE A 69 5.68 0.23 -23.88
N LYS A 70 6.34 0.63 -24.96
CA LYS A 70 7.77 0.93 -24.96
C LYS A 70 7.98 2.30 -24.33
N ILE A 71 8.86 2.37 -23.33
CA ILE A 71 9.25 3.60 -22.66
C ILE A 71 10.73 3.89 -22.90
N THR A 72 11.05 5.17 -23.10
CA THR A 72 12.42 5.64 -23.33
C THR A 72 13.21 5.75 -22.04
N ASP A 73 12.54 6.10 -20.94
CA ASP A 73 13.17 6.25 -19.64
C ASP A 73 13.03 4.96 -18.83
N SER A 74 14.15 4.36 -18.46
CA SER A 74 14.20 3.17 -17.61
C SER A 74 14.29 3.55 -16.14
N THR A 75 13.61 4.63 -15.74
CA THR A 75 13.72 5.27 -14.41
C THR A 75 13.64 4.25 -13.28
N PHE A 76 12.78 3.24 -13.43
CA PHE A 76 12.64 2.13 -12.49
C PHE A 76 13.94 1.33 -12.27
N PHE A 77 14.56 0.82 -13.35
CA PHE A 77 15.78 0.01 -13.24
C PHE A 77 17.03 0.86 -13.01
N GLU A 78 17.04 2.10 -13.50
CA GLU A 78 18.12 3.05 -13.23
C GLU A 78 18.18 3.43 -11.75
N PHE A 79 17.03 3.81 -11.17
CA PHE A 79 16.95 4.13 -9.74
C PHE A 79 17.40 2.95 -8.87
N TYR A 80 16.93 1.73 -9.18
CA TYR A 80 17.37 0.52 -8.49
C TYR A 80 18.89 0.35 -8.56
N ARG A 81 19.50 0.42 -9.76
CA ARG A 81 20.94 0.20 -9.93
C ARG A 81 21.79 1.23 -9.19
N GLN A 82 21.36 2.50 -9.17
CA GLN A 82 22.08 3.57 -8.48
C GLN A 82 21.97 3.48 -6.95
N ASN A 83 20.89 2.89 -6.42
CA ASN A 83 20.60 2.88 -4.98
C ASN A 83 20.59 1.47 -4.37
N LYS A 84 21.02 0.46 -5.13
CA LYS A 84 20.87 -0.97 -4.79
C LYS A 84 21.35 -1.32 -3.38
N GLU A 85 22.55 -0.89 -3.01
CA GLU A 85 23.14 -1.24 -1.71
C GLU A 85 22.27 -0.73 -0.56
N LYS A 86 21.86 0.54 -0.63
CA LYS A 86 20.95 1.15 0.35
C LYS A 86 19.60 0.44 0.36
N LEU A 87 18.99 0.26 -0.81
CA LEU A 87 17.69 -0.41 -0.94
C LEU A 87 17.70 -1.82 -0.34
N ASN A 88 18.80 -2.58 -0.47
CA ASN A 88 18.89 -3.93 0.09
C ASN A 88 18.87 -3.94 1.62
N ILE A 89 19.59 -3.01 2.28
CA ILE A 89 19.72 -2.98 3.74
C ILE A 89 18.63 -2.17 4.43
N GLU A 90 18.04 -1.21 3.73
CA GLU A 90 17.07 -0.27 4.28
C GLU A 90 15.71 -0.95 4.55
N ASN A 91 15.13 -0.63 5.70
CA ASN A 91 13.77 -1.02 6.06
C ASN A 91 12.97 0.25 6.36
N ILE A 92 11.69 0.26 5.99
CA ILE A 92 10.81 1.38 6.32
C ILE A 92 10.39 1.24 7.77
N GLU A 93 10.60 2.31 8.54
CA GLU A 93 10.14 2.41 9.92
C GLU A 93 8.61 2.54 9.94
N HIS A 94 7.97 1.74 10.78
CA HIS A 94 6.55 1.89 11.06
C HIS A 94 6.36 2.99 12.09
N PHE A 95 5.44 3.92 11.82
CA PHE A 95 5.01 4.88 12.83
C PHE A 95 4.29 4.14 13.97
N GLU A 96 4.79 4.31 15.20
CA GLU A 96 4.17 3.78 16.41
C GLU A 96 3.47 4.89 17.19
N TYR A 97 2.18 4.70 17.49
CA TYR A 97 1.44 5.61 18.36
C TYR A 97 1.95 5.50 19.79
N LYS A 98 2.25 6.64 20.40
CA LYS A 98 2.43 6.71 21.85
C LYS A 98 1.09 6.46 22.54
N PRO A 99 1.06 5.75 23.68
CA PRO A 99 -0.17 5.58 24.44
C PRO A 99 -0.69 6.93 24.95
N ASP A 100 -2.02 7.08 24.99
CA ASP A 100 -2.67 8.30 25.45
C ASP A 100 -2.38 8.58 26.94
N SER A 101 -2.26 7.52 27.75
CA SER A 101 -1.84 7.64 29.15
C SER A 101 -1.36 6.31 29.74
N ILE A 102 -0.62 6.38 30.84
CA ILE A 102 -0.23 5.23 31.67
C ILE A 102 -0.64 5.52 33.10
N VAL A 103 -1.56 4.72 33.66
CA VAL A 103 -2.04 4.87 35.05
C VAL A 103 -1.87 3.53 35.76
N GLY A 104 -1.08 3.51 36.83
CA GLY A 104 -0.89 2.30 37.66
C GLY A 104 -0.40 1.07 36.89
N ASN A 105 0.64 1.22 36.05
CA ASN A 105 1.17 0.19 35.15
C ASN A 105 0.19 -0.34 34.08
N LYS A 106 -0.99 0.28 33.92
CA LYS A 106 -1.90 0.00 32.81
C LYS A 106 -1.73 1.05 31.72
N THR A 107 -1.49 0.58 30.51
CA THR A 107 -1.36 1.42 29.31
C THR A 107 -2.73 1.60 28.68
N TYR A 108 -3.19 2.86 28.61
CA TYR A 108 -4.44 3.21 27.94
C TYR A 108 -4.08 3.76 26.56
N SER A 109 -4.53 3.04 25.53
CA SER A 109 -4.45 3.49 24.15
C SER A 109 -5.85 3.43 23.54
N SER A 110 -6.28 4.52 22.94
CA SER A 110 -7.42 4.50 22.05
C SER A 110 -7.08 3.57 20.87
N ARG A 111 -7.85 2.49 20.72
CA ARG A 111 -7.65 1.53 19.63
C ARG A 111 -8.05 2.22 18.33
N ILE A 112 -7.08 2.54 17.49
CA ILE A 112 -7.33 2.97 16.13
C ILE A 112 -7.56 1.71 15.29
N THR A 113 -8.83 1.37 15.07
CA THR A 113 -9.19 0.35 14.08
C THR A 113 -9.23 1.00 12.72
N THR A 114 -8.24 0.71 11.89
CA THR A 114 -8.17 1.29 10.55
C THR A 114 -8.81 0.37 9.53
N SER A 115 -9.81 0.88 8.80
CA SER A 115 -10.53 0.13 7.76
C SER A 115 -9.82 0.08 6.40
N HIS A 116 -8.71 0.83 6.19
CA HIS A 116 -8.08 1.03 4.88
C HIS A 116 -6.53 1.03 4.90
N SER A 117 -5.85 -0.05 4.46
CA SER A 117 -4.39 -0.08 4.22
C SER A 117 -4.08 -0.11 2.74
N CYS A 118 -3.05 0.60 2.27
CA CYS A 118 -2.53 0.46 0.91
C CYS A 118 -1.07 0.02 0.97
N LEU A 119 -0.70 -1.10 0.36
CA LEU A 119 0.65 -1.64 0.37
C LEU A 119 1.32 -1.41 -0.99
N ARG A 120 2.49 -0.77 -1.00
CA ARG A 120 3.39 -0.74 -2.15
C ARG A 120 4.33 -1.92 -2.10
N HIS A 121 4.54 -2.55 -3.24
CA HIS A 121 5.60 -3.53 -3.46
C HIS A 121 6.50 -3.08 -4.60
N PHE A 122 7.79 -3.27 -4.41
CA PHE A 122 8.83 -3.16 -5.43
C PHE A 122 9.55 -4.49 -5.53
N VAL A 123 9.58 -5.06 -6.73
CA VAL A 123 10.26 -6.33 -6.99
C VAL A 123 11.17 -6.19 -8.19
N ILE A 124 12.42 -6.63 -8.05
CA ILE A 124 13.38 -6.81 -9.15
C ILE A 124 13.74 -8.29 -9.19
N LYS A 125 13.69 -8.88 -10.38
CA LYS A 125 14.14 -10.25 -10.66
C LYS A 125 15.12 -10.19 -11.83
N SER A 126 16.36 -10.57 -11.57
CA SER A 126 17.39 -10.73 -12.59
C SER A 126 18.17 -12.02 -12.38
N ASP A 127 18.97 -12.42 -13.37
CA ASP A 127 19.83 -13.62 -13.28
C ASP A 127 20.78 -13.58 -12.07
N LYS A 128 21.19 -12.39 -11.65
CA LYS A 128 22.20 -12.19 -10.61
C LYS A 128 21.61 -11.78 -9.26
N GLU A 129 20.40 -11.22 -9.26
CA GLU A 129 19.89 -10.47 -8.11
C GLU A 129 18.37 -10.51 -8.03
N ASN A 130 17.85 -10.61 -6.81
CA ASN A 130 16.44 -10.43 -6.51
C ASN A 130 16.30 -9.38 -5.41
N LEU A 131 15.48 -8.36 -5.66
CA LEU A 131 15.03 -7.41 -4.64
C LEU A 131 13.55 -7.62 -4.40
N HIS A 132 13.13 -7.66 -3.14
CA HIS A 132 11.75 -7.49 -2.76
C HIS A 132 11.68 -6.50 -1.61
N LYS A 133 11.00 -5.39 -1.84
CA LYS A 133 10.72 -4.40 -0.82
C LYS A 133 9.24 -4.08 -0.82
N GLN A 134 8.71 -3.80 0.36
CA GLN A 134 7.34 -3.41 0.53
C GLN A 134 7.24 -2.37 1.63
N PHE A 135 6.20 -1.56 1.56
CA PHE A 135 5.82 -0.69 2.65
C PHE A 135 4.35 -0.34 2.58
N ASP A 136 3.86 0.08 3.72
CA ASP A 136 2.49 0.53 3.86
C ASP A 136 2.42 2.04 3.61
N TYR A 137 1.60 2.42 2.64
CA TYR A 137 1.15 3.78 2.39
C TYR A 137 0.24 4.31 3.50
N PHE A 138 0.10 3.60 4.62
CA PHE A 138 -0.85 3.96 5.65
C PHE A 138 -0.79 5.46 5.95
N ASP A 139 -1.90 6.06 5.57
CA ASP A 139 -2.23 7.46 5.64
C ASP A 139 -2.77 7.71 7.06
N LEU A 140 -1.89 7.53 8.05
CA LEU A 140 -2.17 7.80 9.45
C LEU A 140 -2.03 9.30 9.67
N LYS A 141 -3.12 9.97 10.01
CA LYS A 141 -3.09 11.39 10.35
C LYS A 141 -3.10 11.61 11.83
N GLU A 142 -2.51 12.73 12.22
CA GLU A 142 -2.92 13.44 13.42
C GLU A 142 -4.44 13.48 13.48
N PHE A 143 -4.98 12.82 14.49
CA PHE A 143 -6.39 12.88 14.80
C PHE A 143 -6.58 14.07 15.73
N ASP A 144 -7.35 15.07 15.28
CA ASP A 144 -8.13 15.85 16.24
C ASP A 144 -9.09 14.85 16.89
N GLN A 145 -8.82 14.42 18.13
CA GLN A 145 -9.77 13.61 18.89
C GLN A 145 -11.05 14.43 19.12
N LYS A 146 -11.98 14.39 18.16
CA LYS A 146 -13.37 14.79 18.41
C LYS A 146 -14.10 13.57 18.94
N LYS A 147 -14.43 13.60 20.23
CA LYS A 147 -15.37 12.64 20.80
C LYS A 147 -16.69 12.78 20.05
N ALA A 148 -17.07 11.74 19.31
CA ALA A 148 -18.41 11.61 18.77
C ALA A 148 -19.15 10.54 19.59
N TYR A 149 -20.38 10.82 19.97
CA TYR A 149 -21.23 9.81 20.56
C TYR A 149 -21.67 8.86 19.45
N ALA A 150 -21.20 7.62 19.49
CA ALA A 150 -21.64 6.53 18.61
C ALA A 150 -23.16 6.36 18.66
N SER A 151 -23.69 6.62 19.85
CA SER A 151 -25.10 6.55 20.17
C SER A 151 -25.41 7.58 21.25
N LYS A 152 -26.56 8.26 21.11
CA LYS A 152 -27.14 9.07 22.20
C LYS A 152 -27.85 8.21 23.24
N ARG A 153 -27.84 6.87 23.09
CA ARG A 153 -28.41 5.94 24.06
C ARG A 153 -27.61 6.04 25.36
N LYS A 154 -28.31 6.37 26.44
CA LYS A 154 -27.81 6.24 27.80
C LYS A 154 -28.02 4.80 28.25
N TYR A 155 -26.99 4.21 28.83
CA TYR A 155 -27.10 2.88 29.45
C TYR A 155 -27.78 2.97 30.82
N THR A 156 -28.48 1.91 31.23
CA THR A 156 -29.06 1.84 32.58
C THR A 156 -27.97 1.58 33.62
N LYS A 157 -28.28 1.81 34.90
CA LYS A 157 -27.36 1.54 36.01
C LYS A 157 -26.96 0.07 36.09
N GLU A 158 -27.88 -0.85 35.78
CA GLU A 158 -27.59 -2.28 35.75
C GLU A 158 -26.65 -2.67 34.61
N GLU A 159 -26.79 -2.03 33.44
CA GLU A 159 -25.89 -2.25 32.31
C GLU A 159 -24.48 -1.79 32.68
N ILE A 160 -24.32 -0.55 33.18
CA ILE A 160 -23.03 0.02 33.59
C ILE A 160 -22.33 -0.88 34.62
N LYS A 161 -23.06 -1.34 35.64
CA LYS A 161 -22.51 -2.25 36.66
C LYS A 161 -21.98 -3.56 36.06
N LYS A 162 -22.67 -4.15 35.08
CA LYS A 162 -22.18 -5.36 34.38
C LYS A 162 -20.90 -5.12 33.59
N TRP A 163 -20.69 -3.90 33.09
CA TRP A 163 -19.44 -3.52 32.40
C TRP A 163 -18.30 -3.31 33.39
N GLU A 164 -18.57 -2.66 34.53
CA GLU A 164 -17.60 -2.47 35.63
C GLU A 164 -17.13 -3.82 36.19
N GLU A 165 -18.04 -4.78 36.38
CA GLU A 165 -17.72 -6.17 36.77
C GLU A 165 -16.82 -6.88 35.75
N ARG A 166 -16.84 -6.45 34.48
CA ARG A 166 -15.97 -6.95 33.39
C ARG A 166 -14.68 -6.15 33.27
N GLY A 167 -14.42 -5.19 34.16
CA GLY A 167 -13.23 -4.33 34.16
C GLY A 167 -13.30 -3.13 33.22
N TRP A 168 -14.50 -2.73 32.76
CA TRP A 168 -14.72 -1.56 31.93
C TRP A 168 -15.34 -0.43 32.77
N GLU A 169 -14.56 0.58 33.14
CA GLU A 169 -15.01 1.70 33.97
C GLU A 169 -15.57 2.86 33.12
N GLY A 170 -16.64 3.51 33.59
CA GLY A 170 -17.05 4.84 33.10
C GLY A 170 -17.81 4.91 31.75
N MET A 171 -18.40 3.82 31.27
CA MET A 171 -19.15 3.81 30.01
C MET A 171 -20.62 4.28 30.19
N GLU A 172 -20.84 5.60 30.15
CA GLU A 172 -22.21 6.18 30.14
C GLU A 172 -22.84 6.22 28.72
N TYR A 173 -21.99 6.24 27.69
CA TYR A 173 -22.36 6.29 26.28
C TYR A 173 -21.40 5.44 25.45
N GLU A 174 -21.86 4.98 24.30
CA GLU A 174 -20.97 4.45 23.28
C GLU A 174 -20.29 5.64 22.59
N ILE A 175 -18.97 5.74 22.71
CA ILE A 175 -18.16 6.80 22.08
C ILE A 175 -17.45 6.17 20.90
N ILE A 176 -17.70 6.69 19.69
CA ILE A 176 -16.89 6.37 18.52
C ILE A 176 -15.99 7.58 18.27
N HIS A 177 -14.72 7.31 18.03
CA HIS A 177 -13.80 8.34 17.53
C HIS A 177 -13.92 8.37 16.02
N GLU A 178 -14.49 9.45 15.47
CA GLU A 178 -14.53 9.68 14.02
C GLU A 178 -13.17 10.21 13.57
N ASN A 179 -12.47 9.41 12.77
CA ASN A 179 -11.10 9.64 12.36
C ASN A 179 -11.07 10.14 10.91
N TYR A 180 -10.65 11.40 10.69
CA TYR A 180 -10.60 12.02 9.35
C TYR A 180 -9.16 12.22 8.86
N PRO A 181 -8.74 11.50 7.81
CA PRO A 181 -7.36 11.58 7.39
C PRO A 181 -7.02 12.82 6.49
N LYS A 182 -5.97 13.62 6.81
CA LYS A 182 -5.13 14.60 5.98
C LYS A 182 -3.64 14.33 5.45
N ARG A 183 -2.60 13.80 6.16
CA ARG A 183 -1.19 13.42 5.76
C ARG A 183 -0.68 11.96 6.12
N ASN A 184 0.41 11.44 5.53
CA ASN A 184 1.02 10.10 5.84
C ASN A 184 2.30 10.22 6.70
N LEU A 185 2.27 9.74 7.95
CA LEU A 185 3.39 9.85 8.91
C LEU A 185 4.55 8.88 8.65
N ASN A 186 4.33 7.72 8.04
CA ASN A 186 5.42 6.82 7.64
C ASN A 186 6.35 7.53 6.65
N PHE A 187 5.80 8.30 5.71
CA PHE A 187 6.60 9.07 4.75
C PHE A 187 7.30 10.26 5.38
N GLU A 188 6.78 10.84 6.46
CA GLU A 188 7.47 11.92 7.18
C GLU A 188 8.70 11.39 7.93
N ILE A 189 8.56 10.25 8.62
CA ILE A 189 9.69 9.57 9.28
C ILE A 189 10.71 9.10 8.25
N ASN A 190 10.23 8.46 7.18
CA ASN A 190 11.07 7.84 6.17
C ASN A 190 11.32 8.78 4.97
N LYS A 191 11.24 10.11 5.14
CA LYS A 191 11.34 11.07 4.02
C LYS A 191 12.69 11.02 3.28
N GLU A 192 13.73 10.59 3.97
CA GLU A 192 15.09 10.45 3.44
C GLU A 192 15.36 9.04 2.89
N SER A 193 14.35 8.16 2.98
CA SER A 193 14.45 6.77 2.58
C SER A 193 14.49 6.62 1.06
N LYS A 194 15.38 5.75 0.57
CA LYS A 194 15.51 5.54 -0.88
C LYS A 194 14.30 4.83 -1.48
N ILE A 195 13.60 4.04 -0.69
CA ILE A 195 12.37 3.40 -1.15
C ILE A 195 11.18 4.37 -1.21
N VAL A 196 11.10 5.35 -0.31
CA VAL A 196 10.09 6.43 -0.40
C VAL A 196 10.39 7.36 -1.58
N GLU A 197 11.66 7.68 -1.82
CA GLU A 197 12.09 8.42 -3.00
C GLU A 197 11.75 7.67 -4.30
N TRP A 198 12.04 6.36 -4.35
CA TRP A 198 11.71 5.52 -5.50
C TRP A 198 10.21 5.55 -5.81
N ASP A 199 9.39 5.51 -4.75
CA ASP A 199 7.95 5.54 -4.88
C ASP A 199 7.41 6.83 -5.47
N LYS A 200 7.91 7.96 -4.98
CA LYS A 200 7.54 9.28 -5.51
C LYS A 200 7.84 9.37 -7.00
N ILE A 201 9.05 9.00 -7.40
CA ILE A 201 9.49 9.01 -8.80
C ILE A 201 8.61 8.10 -9.66
N MET A 202 8.30 6.89 -9.18
CA MET A 202 7.47 5.95 -9.92
C MET A 202 6.02 6.40 -10.02
N THR A 203 5.50 7.06 -8.99
CA THR A 203 4.15 7.63 -9.00
C THR A 203 4.03 8.73 -10.04
N GLU A 204 4.94 9.72 -10.02
CA GLU A 204 4.97 10.80 -11.01
C GLU A 204 5.11 10.26 -12.44
N PHE A 205 5.98 9.26 -12.64
CA PHE A 205 6.15 8.60 -13.94
C PHE A 205 4.87 7.92 -14.42
N ILE A 206 4.21 7.15 -13.57
CA ILE A 206 2.96 6.45 -13.90
C ILE A 206 1.84 7.44 -14.17
N GLU A 207 1.68 8.48 -13.34
CA GLU A 207 0.67 9.53 -13.52
C GLU A 207 0.81 10.22 -14.87
N LYS A 208 2.03 10.50 -15.30
CA LYS A 208 2.30 11.02 -16.64
C LYS A 208 1.79 10.06 -17.72
N LEU A 209 2.15 8.78 -17.67
CA LEU A 209 1.69 7.79 -18.65
C LEU A 209 0.16 7.62 -18.68
N GLU A 210 -0.49 7.68 -17.52
CA GLU A 210 -1.96 7.64 -17.40
C GLU A 210 -2.60 8.91 -17.99
N SER A 211 -2.06 10.09 -17.67
CA SER A 211 -2.58 11.38 -18.18
C SER A 211 -2.47 11.50 -19.71
N GLU A 212 -1.44 10.88 -20.29
CA GLU A 212 -1.26 10.77 -21.73
C GLU A 212 -2.08 9.64 -22.37
N ASN A 213 -2.92 8.93 -21.59
CA ASN A 213 -3.74 7.79 -22.00
C ASN A 213 -2.95 6.69 -22.75
N LYS A 214 -1.71 6.41 -22.33
CA LYS A 214 -0.84 5.44 -23.03
C LYS A 214 -1.29 4.00 -22.87
N PHE A 215 -2.04 3.68 -21.81
CA PHE A 215 -2.46 2.30 -21.50
C PHE A 215 -3.76 1.92 -22.20
N GLU A 216 -3.66 1.08 -23.22
CA GLU A 216 -4.81 0.51 -23.92
C GLU A 216 -5.21 -0.85 -23.33
N LEU A 217 -6.48 -1.02 -22.98
CA LEU A 217 -7.00 -2.29 -22.44
C LEU A 217 -6.98 -3.39 -23.52
N ILE A 218 -6.49 -4.59 -23.17
CA ILE A 218 -6.67 -5.77 -24.02
C ILE A 218 -8.10 -6.25 -23.82
N LYS A 219 -8.93 -6.10 -24.86
CA LYS A 219 -10.25 -6.71 -24.89
C LYS A 219 -10.08 -8.22 -25.00
N THR A 220 -10.48 -8.95 -23.98
CA THR A 220 -10.72 -10.39 -24.08
C THR A 220 -12.09 -10.58 -24.70
N GLU A 221 -12.13 -11.25 -25.87
CA GLU A 221 -13.37 -11.73 -26.49
C GLU A 221 -14.06 -12.80 -25.63
#